data_AF-A0A961B5M3-F1
#
_entry.id   AF-A0A961B5M3-F1
#
_cell.length_a   1.000
_cell.length_b   1.000
_cell.length_c   1.000
_cell.angle_alpha   90.00
_cell.angle_beta   90.00
_cell.angle_gamma   90.00
#
_symmetry.space_group_name_H-M   'P 1'
#
loop_
_entity.id
_entity.type
_entity.pdbx_description
1 polymer ?
#
loop_
_entity_poly.entity_id
_entity_poly.type
_entity_poly.pdbx_seq_one_letter_code
_entity_poly.pdbx_strand_id
1 'polypeptide(L)'
;EASELISHIPVGMEIVNRLWRDLIDSDAAADWLALEPSSDRVRLHLLHLIASHHGELQFGSPVVPKTPEAFALHYIDNLDAKLQMVFEAYEKAPELGKGVFEKVWPLPGNLVGPLEAFAAAAEEAGGGEAANRLRDEAPPAREEDPEPESEADRDGAGESEAEPADQLPIAEPDFGDEPLPDFESGDPPEEEEPF
;
A
#
# COMPACT_ATOMS: atom_id res chain seq x y z
N GLU A 1 2.67 20.08 -11.62
CA GLU A 1 3.48 20.14 -12.84
C GLU A 1 4.60 19.09 -12.90
N ALA A 2 5.71 19.21 -12.16
CA ALA A 2 6.84 18.28 -12.33
C ALA A 2 6.49 16.79 -12.03
N SER A 3 5.77 16.51 -10.94
CA SER A 3 5.31 15.15 -10.59
C SER A 3 4.27 14.60 -11.57
N GLU A 4 3.46 15.46 -12.18
CA GLU A 4 2.46 15.08 -13.19
C GLU A 4 3.12 14.74 -14.53
N LEU A 5 4.23 15.41 -14.87
CA LEU A 5 4.95 15.20 -16.14
C LEU A 5 5.98 14.06 -16.08
N ILE A 6 6.64 13.87 -14.94
CA ILE A 6 7.79 12.98 -14.79
C ILE A 6 7.45 11.69 -14.01
N SER A 7 6.27 11.63 -13.39
CA SER A 7 5.87 10.63 -12.37
C SER A 7 6.48 10.90 -10.99
N HIS A 8 5.85 10.36 -9.95
CA HIS A 8 6.28 10.51 -8.56
C HIS A 8 7.55 9.71 -8.24
N ILE A 9 7.78 8.58 -8.91
CA ILE A 9 8.96 7.73 -8.63
C ILE A 9 10.27 8.46 -9.00
N PRO A 10 10.46 8.95 -10.24
CA PRO A 10 11.73 9.59 -10.60
C PRO A 10 11.93 10.92 -9.86
N VAL A 11 10.84 11.65 -9.59
CA VAL A 11 10.88 12.86 -8.74
C VAL A 11 11.32 12.51 -7.32
N GLY A 12 10.79 11.44 -6.72
CA GLY A 12 11.18 10.98 -5.39
C GLY A 12 12.66 10.57 -5.33
N MET A 13 13.14 9.83 -6.33
CA MET A 13 14.56 9.46 -6.43
C MET A 13 15.48 10.68 -6.55
N GLU A 14 15.10 11.69 -7.35
CA GLU A 14 15.90 12.90 -7.50
C GLU A 14 15.92 13.74 -6.21
N ILE A 15 14.78 13.86 -5.52
CA ILE A 15 14.71 14.53 -4.21
C ILE A 15 15.65 13.83 -3.22
N VAL A 16 15.58 12.51 -3.12
CA VAL A 16 16.45 11.76 -2.20
C VAL A 16 17.92 11.88 -2.58
N ASN A 17 18.26 11.81 -3.87
CA ASN A 17 19.64 12.01 -4.32
C ASN A 17 20.17 13.40 -3.97
N ARG A 18 19.35 14.44 -4.16
CA ARG A 18 19.72 15.80 -3.79
C ARG A 18 19.92 15.94 -2.29
N LEU A 19 18.95 15.51 -1.48
CA LEU A 19 19.03 15.58 -0.03
C LEU A 19 20.21 14.78 0.52
N TRP A 20 20.51 13.64 -0.09
CA TRP A 20 21.67 12.84 0.27
C TRP A 20 22.99 13.59 0.04
N ARG A 21 23.14 14.28 -1.11
CA ARG A 21 24.33 15.09 -1.40
C ARG A 21 24.47 16.24 -0.41
N ASP A 22 23.38 16.98 -0.18
CA ASP A 22 23.36 18.09 0.77
C ASP A 22 23.72 17.62 2.19
N LEU A 23 23.27 16.41 2.57
CA LEU A 23 23.59 15.80 3.87
C LEU A 23 25.06 15.38 3.96
N ILE A 24 25.58 14.65 2.97
CA ILE A 24 26.94 14.08 3.02
C ILE A 24 28.03 15.16 3.01
N ASP A 25 27.74 16.31 2.40
CA ASP A 25 28.64 17.47 2.36
C ASP A 25 28.57 18.32 3.65
N SER A 26 27.64 18.02 4.56
CA SER A 26 27.48 18.73 5.83
C SER A 26 28.38 18.15 6.93
N ASP A 27 28.81 19.01 7.87
CA ASP A 27 29.57 18.58 9.04
C ASP A 27 28.80 17.55 9.91
N ALA A 28 27.47 17.52 9.81
CA ALA A 28 26.61 16.59 10.54
C ALA A 28 26.74 15.13 10.07
N ALA A 29 27.23 14.89 8.84
CA ALA A 29 27.42 13.55 8.29
C ALA A 29 28.82 12.96 8.59
N ALA A 30 29.69 13.69 9.31
CA ALA A 30 31.05 13.23 9.61
C ALA A 30 31.06 11.86 10.29
N ASP A 31 30.15 11.62 11.23
CA ASP A 31 30.03 10.35 11.93
C ASP A 31 29.48 9.23 11.03
N TRP A 32 28.67 9.57 10.02
CA TRP A 32 28.03 8.59 9.13
C TRP A 32 29.04 7.96 8.17
N LEU A 33 30.10 8.69 7.82
CA LEU A 33 31.18 8.20 6.96
C LEU A 33 31.99 7.06 7.61
N ALA A 34 31.90 6.90 8.93
CA ALA A 34 32.56 5.84 9.68
C ALA A 34 31.68 4.61 9.94
N LEU A 35 30.40 4.64 9.55
CA LEU A 35 29.45 3.54 9.78
C LEU A 35 29.53 2.48 8.67
N GLU A 36 29.24 1.23 9.04
CA GLU A 36 29.08 0.11 8.11
C GLU A 36 27.63 -0.41 8.19
N PRO A 37 26.92 -0.64 7.06
CA PRO A 37 27.41 -0.54 5.69
C PRO A 37 27.70 0.89 5.23
N SER A 38 28.64 1.05 4.30
CA SER A 38 29.05 2.36 3.81
C SER A 38 27.86 3.22 3.35
N SER A 39 28.00 4.53 3.52
CA SER A 39 26.97 5.53 3.20
C SER A 39 26.43 5.35 1.77
N ASP A 40 27.29 5.12 0.77
CA ASP A 40 26.86 4.88 -0.62
C ASP A 40 26.01 3.61 -0.79
N ARG A 41 26.28 2.53 -0.05
CA ARG A 41 25.46 1.31 -0.08
C ARG A 41 24.09 1.57 0.51
N VAL A 42 24.03 2.31 1.62
CA VAL A 42 22.77 2.74 2.24
C VAL A 42 21.96 3.60 1.25
N ARG A 43 22.60 4.56 0.57
CA ARG A 43 21.96 5.36 -0.49
C ARG A 43 21.37 4.49 -1.58
N LEU A 44 22.14 3.53 -2.08
CA LEU A 44 21.67 2.63 -3.14
C LEU A 44 20.45 1.81 -2.70
N HIS A 45 20.46 1.28 -1.48
CA HIS A 45 19.31 0.56 -0.92
C HIS A 45 18.10 1.47 -0.77
N LEU A 46 18.27 2.72 -0.31
CA LEU A 46 17.18 3.70 -0.21
C LEU A 46 16.58 4.03 -1.58
N LEU A 47 17.41 4.20 -2.61
CA LEU A 47 16.94 4.40 -3.97
C LEU A 47 16.21 3.16 -4.51
N HIS A 48 16.68 1.96 -4.18
CA HIS A 48 16.00 0.71 -4.54
C HIS A 48 14.62 0.60 -3.89
N LEU A 49 14.50 0.99 -2.61
CA LEU A 49 13.20 1.06 -1.92
C LEU A 49 12.21 1.94 -2.70
N ILE A 50 12.62 3.15 -3.08
CA ILE A 50 11.78 4.07 -3.86
C ILE A 50 11.52 3.53 -5.26
N ALA A 51 12.51 2.93 -5.91
CA ALA A 51 12.34 2.42 -7.27
C ALA A 51 11.51 1.12 -7.34
N SER A 52 11.32 0.40 -6.23
CA SER A 52 10.62 -0.88 -6.20
C SER A 52 9.32 -0.92 -5.41
N HIS A 53 8.92 0.17 -4.74
CA HIS A 53 7.77 0.15 -3.83
C HIS A 53 6.42 -0.20 -4.51
N HIS A 54 6.30 -0.06 -5.83
CA HIS A 54 5.13 -0.53 -6.58
C HIS A 54 5.05 -2.07 -6.70
N GLY A 55 6.12 -2.79 -6.37
CA GLY A 55 6.16 -4.24 -6.29
C GLY A 55 6.40 -4.92 -7.63
N GLU A 56 5.47 -4.74 -8.58
CA GLU A 56 5.50 -5.45 -9.85
C GLU A 56 5.64 -4.50 -11.03
N LEU A 57 6.30 -4.98 -12.09
CA LEU A 57 6.53 -4.18 -13.30
C LEU A 57 5.20 -3.77 -13.97
N GLN A 58 4.18 -4.63 -13.89
CA GLN A 58 2.85 -4.36 -14.45
C GLN A 58 2.10 -3.24 -13.71
N PHE A 59 2.45 -2.96 -12.45
CA PHE A 59 1.89 -1.85 -11.67
C PHE A 59 2.76 -0.57 -11.77
N GLY A 60 3.61 -0.49 -12.79
CA GLY A 60 4.44 0.68 -13.07
C GLY A 60 5.72 0.74 -12.23
N SER A 61 6.11 -0.34 -11.55
CA SER A 61 7.39 -0.39 -10.85
C SER A 61 8.55 -0.44 -11.85
N PRO A 62 9.55 0.45 -11.76
CA PRO A 62 10.78 0.35 -12.57
C PRO A 62 11.54 -0.96 -12.35
N VAL A 63 11.54 -1.45 -11.11
CA VAL A 63 12.19 -2.71 -10.70
C VAL A 63 11.35 -3.42 -9.64
N VAL A 64 11.49 -4.72 -9.49
CA VAL A 64 10.84 -5.49 -8.42
C VAL A 64 11.60 -5.37 -7.09
N PRO A 65 10.95 -5.52 -5.92
CA PRO A 65 11.62 -5.63 -4.63
C PRO A 65 12.67 -6.75 -4.62
N LYS A 66 13.81 -6.49 -3.97
CA LYS A 66 14.96 -7.43 -3.91
C LYS A 66 15.55 -7.60 -2.51
N THR A 67 15.07 -6.81 -1.54
CA THR A 67 15.49 -6.90 -0.14
C THR A 67 14.27 -7.05 0.75
N PRO A 68 14.42 -7.61 1.97
CA PRO A 68 13.31 -7.75 2.91
C PRO A 68 12.59 -6.42 3.19
N GLU A 69 13.35 -5.33 3.32
CA GLU A 69 12.80 -3.98 3.55
C GLU A 69 12.00 -3.49 2.34
N ALA A 70 12.43 -3.80 1.12
CA ALA A 70 11.71 -3.44 -0.10
C ALA A 70 10.39 -4.19 -0.23
N PHE A 71 10.37 -5.49 0.09
CA PHE A 71 9.13 -6.26 0.14
C PHE A 71 8.19 -5.73 1.22
N ALA A 72 8.70 -5.47 2.43
CA ALA A 72 7.90 -4.91 3.51
C ALA A 72 7.31 -3.55 3.13
N LEU A 73 8.10 -2.64 2.56
CA LEU A 73 7.65 -1.32 2.12
C LEU A 73 6.54 -1.44 1.07
N HIS A 74 6.74 -2.27 0.04
CA HIS A 74 5.74 -2.48 -1.00
C HIS A 74 4.40 -2.95 -0.42
N TYR A 75 4.42 -3.94 0.48
CA TYR A 75 3.18 -4.46 1.07
C TYR A 75 2.49 -3.45 1.96
N ILE A 76 3.25 -2.65 2.73
CA ILE A 76 2.68 -1.61 3.58
C ILE A 76 2.04 -0.50 2.74
N ASP A 77 2.70 -0.05 1.68
CA ASP A 77 2.19 0.98 0.77
C ASP A 77 0.90 0.54 0.05
N ASN A 78 0.89 -0.69 -0.50
CA ASN A 78 -0.29 -1.26 -1.14
C ASN A 78 -1.43 -1.51 -0.15
N LEU A 79 -1.12 -1.87 1.10
CA LEU A 79 -2.11 -2.01 2.15
C LEU A 79 -2.75 -0.66 2.50
N ASP A 80 -1.92 0.38 2.68
CA ASP A 80 -2.38 1.74 2.98
C ASP A 80 -3.32 2.26 1.89
N ALA A 81 -2.94 2.13 0.62
CA ALA A 81 -3.77 2.53 -0.52
C ALA A 81 -5.14 1.82 -0.52
N LYS A 82 -5.17 0.50 -0.27
CA LYS A 82 -6.42 -0.28 -0.21
C LYS A 82 -7.27 0.09 0.99
N LEU A 83 -6.68 0.34 2.15
CA LEU A 83 -7.40 0.78 3.34
C LEU A 83 -8.02 2.16 3.13
N GLN A 84 -7.27 3.09 2.53
CA GLN A 84 -7.79 4.39 2.16
C GLN A 84 -9.00 4.28 1.23
N MET A 85 -8.92 3.42 0.21
CA MET A 85 -10.07 3.18 -0.65
C MET A 85 -11.28 2.60 0.09
N VAL A 86 -11.07 1.69 1.05
CA VAL A 86 -12.15 1.13 1.87
C VAL A 86 -12.81 2.23 2.71
N PHE A 87 -12.02 3.10 3.34
CA PHE A 87 -12.55 4.22 4.12
C PHE A 87 -13.35 5.19 3.26
N GLU A 88 -12.83 5.56 2.09
CA GLU A 88 -13.56 6.41 1.15
C GLU A 88 -14.85 5.77 0.64
N ALA A 89 -14.83 4.45 0.43
CA ALA A 89 -16.02 3.72 0.00
C ALA A 89 -17.09 3.70 1.10
N TYR A 90 -16.73 3.60 2.39
CA TYR A 90 -17.71 3.74 3.47
C TYR A 90 -18.39 5.12 3.50
N GLU A 91 -17.71 6.16 3.05
CA GLU A 91 -18.28 7.52 3.01
C GLU A 91 -19.12 7.79 1.76
N LYS A 92 -18.75 7.20 0.62
CA LYS A 92 -19.26 7.61 -0.70
C LYS A 92 -20.08 6.54 -1.43
N ALA A 93 -19.86 5.25 -1.14
CA ALA A 93 -20.49 4.17 -1.89
C ALA A 93 -21.95 3.98 -1.46
N PRO A 94 -22.87 3.67 -2.40
CA PRO A 94 -24.25 3.35 -2.06
C PRO A 94 -24.35 2.17 -1.09
N GLU A 95 -25.22 2.29 -0.10
CA GLU A 95 -25.57 1.19 0.79
C GLU A 95 -26.62 0.29 0.09
N LEU A 96 -26.26 -0.98 -0.15
CA LEU A 96 -27.13 -1.98 -0.80
C LEU A 96 -28.07 -2.66 0.21
N GLY A 97 -27.71 -2.60 1.49
CA GLY A 97 -28.45 -3.15 2.61
C GLY A 97 -27.71 -2.82 3.89
N LYS A 98 -28.34 -3.03 5.05
CA LYS A 98 -27.79 -2.58 6.35
C LYS A 98 -26.32 -3.01 6.55
N GLY A 99 -25.41 -2.04 6.52
CA GLY A 99 -23.97 -2.22 6.70
C GLY A 99 -23.26 -2.89 5.51
N VAL A 100 -23.88 -2.96 4.34
CA VAL A 100 -23.30 -3.52 3.11
C VAL A 100 -23.26 -2.44 2.04
N PHE A 101 -22.05 -2.12 1.58
CA PHE A 101 -21.77 -1.08 0.61
C PHE A 101 -21.40 -1.69 -0.75
N GLU A 102 -21.78 -0.99 -1.82
CA GLU A 102 -21.44 -1.38 -3.18
C GLU A 102 -19.92 -1.49 -3.35
N LYS A 103 -19.51 -2.47 -4.16
CA LYS A 103 -18.10 -2.68 -4.54
C LYS A 103 -17.52 -1.44 -5.21
N VAL A 104 -16.37 -0.98 -4.71
CA VAL A 104 -15.53 0.05 -5.35
C VAL A 104 -14.31 -0.61 -5.97
N TRP A 105 -14.16 -0.49 -7.30
CA TRP A 105 -12.97 -0.99 -8.00
C TRP A 105 -11.70 -0.23 -7.55
N PRO A 106 -10.52 -0.87 -7.42
CA PRO A 106 -10.18 -2.31 -7.60
C PRO A 106 -10.46 -3.29 -6.45
N LEU A 107 -11.24 -2.95 -5.41
CA LEU A 107 -11.53 -3.90 -4.31
C LEU A 107 -12.34 -5.09 -4.83
N PRO A 108 -12.13 -6.33 -4.33
CA PRO A 108 -12.63 -7.55 -4.97
C PRO A 108 -14.14 -7.77 -4.85
N GLY A 109 -14.83 -7.12 -3.90
CA GLY A 109 -16.25 -7.37 -3.61
C GLY A 109 -16.94 -6.23 -2.88
N ASN A 110 -18.22 -6.44 -2.56
CA ASN A 110 -18.99 -5.52 -1.72
C ASN A 110 -18.35 -5.38 -0.34
N LEU A 111 -18.40 -4.18 0.22
CA LEU A 111 -17.79 -3.90 1.51
C LEU A 111 -18.81 -4.08 2.62
N VAL A 112 -18.34 -4.53 3.76
CA VAL A 112 -19.15 -4.65 4.98
C VAL A 112 -18.61 -3.66 5.99
N GLY A 113 -19.49 -2.93 6.64
CA GLY A 113 -19.12 -2.00 7.70
C GLY A 113 -18.38 -2.70 8.84
N PRO A 114 -17.42 -2.02 9.50
CA PRO A 114 -16.72 -2.59 10.65
C PRO A 114 -17.71 -2.89 11.78
N LEU A 115 -17.34 -3.85 12.63
CA LEU A 115 -18.09 -4.13 13.85
C LEU A 115 -18.14 -2.88 14.74
N GLU A 116 -19.22 -2.74 15.50
CA GLU A 116 -19.28 -1.74 16.56
C GLU A 116 -18.08 -1.91 17.48
N ALA A 117 -17.51 -0.78 17.92
CA ALA A 117 -16.42 -0.81 18.87
C ALA A 117 -16.85 -1.62 20.09
N PHE A 118 -15.95 -2.50 20.56
CA PHE A 118 -16.23 -3.31 21.74
C PHE A 118 -16.53 -2.40 22.92
N ALA A 119 -17.82 -2.29 23.27
CA ALA A 119 -18.22 -1.71 24.53
C ALA A 119 -17.85 -2.73 25.61
N ALA A 120 -16.64 -2.60 26.16
CA ALA A 120 -16.25 -3.34 27.35
C ALA A 120 -17.20 -2.97 28.48
N ALA A 121 -18.32 -3.69 28.61
CA ALA A 121 -19.32 -3.59 29.68
C ALA A 121 -19.28 -2.22 30.39
N ALA A 122 -19.56 -1.15 29.64
CA ALA A 122 -19.33 0.23 30.06
C ALA A 122 -20.36 0.72 31.10
N GLU A 123 -20.84 -0.19 31.97
CA GLU A 123 -21.75 0.10 33.07
C GLU A 123 -21.21 -0.28 34.46
N GLU A 124 -20.05 -0.96 34.61
CA GLU A 124 -19.57 -1.33 35.97
C GLU A 124 -18.43 -0.50 36.57
N ALA A 125 -17.82 0.46 35.86
CA ALA A 125 -16.85 1.34 36.51
C ALA A 125 -16.85 2.75 35.89
N GLY A 126 -17.52 3.67 36.57
CA GLY A 126 -17.53 5.09 36.24
C GLY A 126 -16.12 5.69 36.08
N GLY A 127 -15.91 6.40 34.99
CA GLY A 127 -14.65 7.08 34.70
C GLY A 127 -14.61 7.67 33.29
N GLY A 128 -15.54 8.57 32.98
CA GLY A 128 -15.50 9.33 31.74
C GLY A 128 -14.47 10.46 31.84
N GLU A 129 -13.43 10.46 31.00
CA GLU A 129 -12.74 11.67 30.50
C GLU A 129 -11.57 11.40 29.53
N ALA A 130 -11.59 10.32 28.73
CA ALA A 130 -10.48 10.04 27.78
C ALA A 130 -10.90 9.85 26.32
N ALA A 131 -12.17 9.59 26.00
CA ALA A 131 -12.59 9.23 24.64
C ALA A 131 -12.87 10.44 23.73
N ASN A 132 -12.88 11.67 24.24
CA ASN A 132 -13.43 12.81 23.50
C ASN A 132 -12.41 13.67 22.73
N ARG A 133 -11.20 13.16 22.42
CA ARG A 133 -10.16 13.94 21.74
C ARG A 133 -9.95 13.65 20.25
N LEU A 134 -10.68 12.68 19.69
CA LEU A 134 -10.60 12.32 18.27
C LEU A 134 -11.88 12.67 17.48
N ARG A 135 -12.83 13.39 18.11
CA ARG A 135 -14.13 13.73 17.51
C ARG A 135 -14.29 15.18 17.04
N ASP A 136 -13.27 16.03 17.26
CA ASP A 136 -13.35 17.47 17.01
C ASP A 136 -13.05 17.90 15.56
N GLU A 137 -12.78 16.97 14.63
CA GLU A 137 -12.59 17.28 13.20
C GLU A 137 -13.60 16.60 12.26
N ALA A 138 -14.79 16.24 12.76
CA ALA A 138 -15.88 15.82 11.89
C ALA A 138 -16.64 17.06 11.35
N PRO A 139 -16.82 17.22 10.03
CA PRO A 139 -17.63 18.30 9.49
C PRO A 139 -19.09 18.17 9.96
N PRO A 140 -19.81 19.30 10.15
CA PRO A 140 -21.16 19.27 10.71
C PRO A 140 -22.12 18.51 9.78
N ALA A 141 -22.89 17.60 10.36
CA ALA A 141 -23.96 16.89 9.67
C ALA A 141 -24.92 17.89 9.00
N ARG A 142 -25.15 17.73 7.69
CA ARG A 142 -26.19 18.48 6.99
C ARG A 142 -27.55 17.85 7.28
N GLU A 143 -28.52 18.74 7.49
CA GLU A 143 -29.93 18.46 7.72
C GLU A 143 -30.52 17.58 6.61
N GLU A 144 -31.40 16.64 7.01
CA GLU A 144 -32.07 15.68 6.14
C GLU A 144 -32.92 16.40 5.07
N ASP A 145 -32.55 16.23 3.79
CA ASP A 145 -33.40 16.61 2.67
C ASP A 145 -34.53 15.57 2.47
N PRO A 146 -35.76 16.00 2.13
CA PRO A 146 -36.91 15.11 2.02
C PRO A 146 -36.83 14.19 0.79
N GLU A 147 -37.35 12.96 0.94
CA GLU A 147 -37.37 11.92 -0.09
C GLU A 147 -37.97 12.39 -1.44
N PRO A 148 -37.34 12.09 -2.59
CA PRO A 148 -37.98 12.32 -3.87
C PRO A 148 -38.91 11.17 -4.28
N GLU A 149 -40.07 11.58 -4.78
CA GLU A 149 -41.17 10.76 -5.26
C GLU A 149 -40.81 9.86 -6.46
N SER A 150 -41.55 8.76 -6.58
CA SER A 150 -41.43 7.75 -7.64
C SER A 150 -41.66 8.31 -9.05
N GLU A 151 -40.66 8.19 -9.93
CA GLU A 151 -40.86 8.30 -11.38
C GLU A 151 -40.71 6.93 -12.06
N ALA A 152 -41.81 6.50 -12.67
CA ALA A 152 -41.88 5.40 -13.61
C ALA A 152 -41.35 5.81 -15.00
N ASP A 153 -40.98 4.79 -15.78
CA ASP A 153 -40.76 4.78 -17.23
C ASP A 153 -39.54 5.51 -17.79
N ARG A 154 -38.42 4.76 -17.93
CA ARG A 154 -37.56 4.84 -19.13
C ARG A 154 -37.02 3.47 -19.53
N ASP A 155 -37.43 3.05 -20.72
CA ASP A 155 -36.96 1.88 -21.47
C ASP A 155 -35.45 1.94 -21.83
N GLY A 156 -34.81 0.77 -21.75
CA GLY A 156 -33.93 0.22 -22.78
C GLY A 156 -32.54 0.87 -23.00
N ALA A 157 -31.51 0.26 -22.42
CA ALA A 157 -30.17 0.18 -23.03
C ALA A 157 -29.45 -1.07 -22.51
N GLY A 158 -28.84 -1.82 -23.43
CA GLY A 158 -28.38 -3.19 -23.23
C GLY A 158 -27.26 -3.35 -22.20
N GLU A 159 -27.39 -4.41 -21.43
CA GLU A 159 -26.34 -4.99 -20.59
C GLU A 159 -25.21 -5.49 -21.51
N SER A 160 -24.08 -4.79 -21.54
CA SER A 160 -22.82 -5.41 -21.94
C SER A 160 -22.20 -6.00 -20.68
N GLU A 161 -22.33 -7.32 -20.53
CA GLU A 161 -21.54 -8.10 -19.59
C GLU A 161 -20.06 -7.88 -19.92
N ALA A 162 -19.40 -7.01 -19.15
CA ALA A 162 -17.95 -6.96 -19.13
C ALA A 162 -17.48 -8.18 -18.33
N GLU A 163 -16.93 -9.19 -19.01
CA GLU A 163 -16.36 -10.35 -18.36
C GLU A 163 -15.30 -9.92 -17.33
N PRO A 164 -15.26 -10.52 -16.13
CA PRO A 164 -14.25 -10.19 -15.15
C PRO A 164 -12.90 -10.63 -15.70
N ALA A 165 -11.93 -9.71 -15.74
CA ALA A 165 -10.56 -10.05 -16.06
C ALA A 165 -10.10 -11.21 -15.16
N ASP A 166 -9.77 -12.34 -15.78
CA ASP A 166 -9.17 -13.50 -15.14
C ASP A 166 -8.06 -13.02 -14.20
N GLN A 167 -8.28 -13.17 -12.89
CA GLN A 167 -7.16 -13.25 -11.98
C GLN A 167 -6.42 -14.52 -12.38
N LEU A 168 -5.33 -14.34 -13.14
CA LEU A 168 -4.42 -15.43 -13.43
C LEU A 168 -4.06 -16.09 -12.10
N PRO A 169 -4.14 -17.44 -12.00
CA PRO A 169 -3.77 -18.12 -10.78
C PRO A 169 -2.34 -17.72 -10.43
N ILE A 170 -2.13 -17.35 -9.16
CA ILE A 170 -0.80 -17.17 -8.60
C ILE A 170 -0.05 -18.46 -8.93
N ALA A 171 0.92 -18.38 -9.84
CA ALA A 171 1.72 -19.55 -10.18
C ALA A 171 2.36 -20.05 -8.89
N GLU A 172 2.06 -21.29 -8.51
CA GLU A 172 2.80 -21.93 -7.43
C GLU A 172 4.28 -21.86 -7.79
N PRO A 173 5.16 -21.44 -6.88
CA PRO A 173 6.59 -21.48 -7.14
C PRO A 173 6.98 -22.92 -7.49
N ASP A 174 7.46 -23.11 -8.72
CA ASP A 174 8.06 -24.36 -9.19
C ASP A 174 9.39 -24.56 -8.47
N PHE A 175 9.31 -25.09 -7.25
CA PHE A 175 10.45 -25.67 -6.58
C PHE A 175 10.72 -27.00 -7.30
N GLY A 176 11.48 -26.93 -8.40
CA GLY A 176 11.93 -28.13 -9.10
C GLY A 176 12.49 -29.16 -8.10
N ASP A 177 12.43 -30.45 -8.47
CA ASP A 177 12.90 -31.60 -7.68
C ASP A 177 14.43 -31.59 -7.42
N GLU A 178 15.09 -30.44 -7.46
CA GLU A 178 16.48 -30.29 -7.08
C GLU A 178 16.60 -30.53 -5.57
N PRO A 179 17.45 -31.49 -5.16
CA PRO A 179 17.69 -31.73 -3.75
C PRO A 179 18.24 -30.45 -3.10
N LEU A 180 17.68 -30.09 -1.95
CA LEU A 180 18.19 -28.98 -1.14
C LEU A 180 19.71 -29.14 -0.94
N PRO A 181 20.50 -28.07 -1.07
CA PRO A 181 21.93 -28.15 -0.86
C PRO A 181 22.22 -28.66 0.56
N ASP A 182 23.10 -29.63 0.66
CA ASP A 182 23.51 -30.24 1.92
C ASP A 182 24.38 -29.24 2.68
N PHE A 183 23.80 -28.56 3.67
CA PHE A 183 24.47 -27.54 4.48
C PHE A 183 25.45 -28.11 5.53
N GLU A 184 25.66 -29.43 5.59
CA GLU A 184 26.55 -30.06 6.58
C GLU A 184 28.00 -30.32 6.13
N SER A 185 28.38 -30.01 4.88
CA SER A 185 29.80 -30.03 4.47
C SER A 185 30.28 -28.63 4.10
N GLY A 186 31.01 -27.99 5.01
CA GLY A 186 31.65 -26.70 4.82
C GLY A 186 32.84 -26.76 3.87
N ASP A 187 32.60 -26.93 2.58
CA ASP A 187 33.58 -26.62 1.53
C ASP A 187 33.18 -25.31 0.82
N PRO A 188 34.09 -24.33 0.71
CA PRO A 188 33.81 -23.10 -0.02
C PRO A 188 33.71 -23.39 -1.54
N PRO A 189 32.86 -22.67 -2.28
CA PRO A 189 32.76 -22.84 -3.73
C PRO A 189 34.07 -22.45 -4.41
N GLU A 190 34.56 -23.29 -5.34
CA GLU A 190 35.74 -23.03 -6.15
C GLU A 190 35.54 -21.77 -7.01
N GLU A 191 36.53 -20.87 -6.97
CA GLU A 191 36.57 -19.65 -7.77
C GLU A 191 36.75 -20.02 -9.26
N GLU A 192 35.73 -19.77 -10.09
CA GLU A 192 35.90 -19.80 -11.55
C GLU A 192 36.64 -18.53 -11.99
N GLU A 193 37.84 -18.71 -12.57
CA GLU A 193 38.60 -17.62 -13.17
C GLU A 193 37.92 -17.05 -14.42
N PRO A 194 37.94 -15.72 -14.63
CA PRO A 194 37.24 -15.10 -15.75
C PRO A 194 37.98 -15.29 -17.08
N PHE A 195 37.22 -15.64 -18.13
CA PHE A 195 37.63 -15.52 -19.52
C PHE A 195 37.49 -14.09 -20.05
#